data_AF-A0A850R2P2-F1
#
_entry.id   AF-A0A850R2P2-F1
#
_cell.length_a   1.000
_cell.length_b   1.000
_cell.length_c   1.000
_cell.angle_alpha   90.00
_cell.angle_beta   90.00
_cell.angle_gamma   90.00
#
_symmetry.space_group_name_H-M   'P 1'
#
loop_
_entity.id
_entity.type
_entity.pdbx_description
1 polymer ?
#
loop_
_entity_poly.entity_id
_entity_poly.type
_entity_poly.pdbx_seq_one_letter_code
_entity_poly.pdbx_strand_id
1 'polypeptide(L)'
;GWRETGQFHSCTSHMQRAVGMYGNFIKKVGDYSTGAGQTILPYVIGSTEVYAQATTWPHILEHCDTLIWWSNDPMKNSQVGWQCETHDCYDYYAQLKEKIAKKEIKVISVDPVISQTQNYLGCEHQYVNPQTDVAFMLALAYTLYDEKLYDKSFMETYTLGFEDFLPYLLGKGEDKTAKTPEWAEPICGIKADEIQKFARMLAKGRTMMIFGWSIQRQLHGEQPYWMAVVLASMLGKIGLPGGGISFSHQYSGVGTPYSNAAGPGGFPRNVDEGQVPVWNNTDFKGYSSIIPVARWIDAIMEPGKKIQYNGSQVVLPDIKMMVFSGCNPWNHHQDRNRMKEAFRKLQTVVNIDYTWTPTCRFSDIVLPACTQFERNDIDQFGTYSTAGVLAMHKLVDPLFQSKTDFQIFTELCERFGKSKEYTRGMTEMEWVKQLYNDCRAANKDKYPMPEFNEFWQQGLAPFKTDQSMVSHAAFREDPEINPLGTPSGFIEIYSRKIARYKYPYCQGHPMWFEKNERSHGGPKSDKYPLWLQSCHPPKRLHSQMCDSEKFRETYAVKGREPVHLNPDDAKAR
;
A
#
# COMPACT_ATOMS: atom_id res chain seq x y z
N GLY A 1 -1.44 5.50 10.88
CA GLY A 1 -0.69 6.52 10.12
C GLY A 1 0.28 5.83 9.21
N TRP A 2 1.29 6.55 8.77
CA TRP A 2 2.56 5.94 8.35
C TRP A 2 3.37 5.58 9.61
N ARG A 3 4.39 4.74 9.50
CA ARG A 3 5.26 4.37 10.63
C ARG A 3 6.25 5.48 10.95
N GLU A 4 6.53 5.63 12.24
CA GLU A 4 7.67 6.36 12.76
C GLU A 4 8.84 5.38 12.92
N THR A 5 10.05 5.79 12.55
CA THR A 5 11.26 4.95 12.65
C THR A 5 11.56 4.57 14.09
N GLY A 6 12.10 3.37 14.28
CA GLY A 6 12.33 2.77 15.60
C GLY A 6 11.40 1.58 15.87
N GLN A 7 11.86 0.65 16.70
CA GLN A 7 11.14 -0.56 17.07
C GLN A 7 10.58 -0.49 18.49
N PHE A 8 11.31 0.18 19.39
CA PHE A 8 10.86 0.39 20.76
C PHE A 8 9.82 1.50 20.82
N HIS A 9 10.13 2.70 20.31
CA HIS A 9 9.26 3.88 20.41
C HIS A 9 8.15 3.94 19.35
N SER A 10 7.56 2.79 19.02
CA SER A 10 6.38 2.74 18.14
C SER A 10 5.19 3.43 18.83
N CYS A 11 4.89 4.66 18.41
CA CYS A 11 3.80 5.48 18.95
C CYS A 11 2.43 4.78 18.92
N THR A 12 2.15 4.02 17.85
CA THR A 12 0.92 3.19 17.77
C THR A 12 0.93 2.04 18.77
N SER A 13 2.08 1.38 18.99
CA SER A 13 2.18 0.28 19.96
C SER A 13 1.98 0.79 21.39
N HIS A 14 2.63 1.88 21.75
CA HIS A 14 2.48 2.50 23.06
C HIS A 14 1.03 2.93 23.33
N MET A 15 0.42 3.63 22.37
CA MET A 15 -0.99 4.06 22.50
C MET A 15 -1.94 2.86 22.67
N GLN A 16 -1.84 1.84 21.81
CA GLN A 16 -2.77 0.72 21.85
C GLN A 16 -2.59 -0.15 23.10
N ARG A 17 -1.35 -0.35 23.59
CA ARG A 17 -1.11 -1.07 24.83
C ARG A 17 -1.68 -0.29 26.02
N ALA A 18 -1.38 1.01 26.13
CA ALA A 18 -1.85 1.83 27.25
C ALA A 18 -3.38 1.96 27.29
N VAL A 19 -4.02 2.25 26.14
CA VAL A 19 -5.49 2.28 26.04
C VAL A 19 -6.06 0.90 26.33
N GLY A 20 -5.45 -0.16 25.79
CA GLY A 20 -5.84 -1.55 26.02
C GLY A 20 -5.70 -2.01 27.47
N MET A 21 -4.81 -1.40 28.26
CA MET A 21 -4.70 -1.64 29.71
C MET A 21 -5.80 -0.94 30.50
N TYR A 22 -6.36 0.15 29.98
CA TYR A 22 -7.50 0.81 30.60
C TYR A 22 -8.83 0.13 30.22
N GLY A 23 -9.03 -0.19 28.95
CA GLY A 23 -10.24 -0.86 28.49
C GLY A 23 -10.28 -1.18 26.99
N ASN A 24 -11.40 -1.74 26.55
CA ASN A 24 -11.61 -2.11 25.14
C ASN A 24 -11.92 -0.88 24.26
N PHE A 25 -11.54 -0.97 22.98
CA PHE A 25 -11.77 0.08 21.98
C PHE A 25 -12.17 -0.50 20.63
N ILE A 26 -12.81 0.33 19.79
CA ILE A 26 -13.16 -0.03 18.41
C ILE A 26 -11.89 -0.16 17.58
N LYS A 27 -11.72 -1.32 16.93
CA LYS A 27 -10.61 -1.59 16.03
C LYS A 27 -11.00 -1.27 14.59
N LYS A 28 -9.99 -1.29 13.73
CA LYS A 28 -10.16 -1.11 12.28
C LYS A 28 -9.50 -2.23 11.50
N VAL A 29 -9.97 -2.45 10.28
CA VAL A 29 -9.34 -3.33 9.28
C VAL A 29 -8.97 -2.52 8.04
N GLY A 30 -7.83 -2.86 7.44
CA GLY A 30 -7.27 -2.21 6.25
C GLY A 30 -6.53 -0.89 6.50
N ASP A 31 -6.10 -0.30 5.39
CA ASP A 31 -5.34 0.96 5.31
C ASP A 31 -5.78 1.81 4.09
N TYR A 32 -5.25 3.03 4.00
CA TYR A 32 -5.51 3.94 2.86
C TYR A 32 -4.64 3.65 1.64
N SER A 33 -3.63 2.79 1.78
CA SER A 33 -2.67 2.49 0.72
C SER A 33 -3.28 1.55 -0.30
N THR A 34 -3.71 0.36 0.16
CA THR A 34 -4.06 -0.80 -0.68
C THR A 34 -5.42 -1.39 -0.33
N GLY A 35 -6.32 -0.63 0.30
CA GLY A 35 -7.57 -1.13 0.87
C GLY A 35 -8.42 -2.02 -0.06
N ALA A 36 -8.50 -1.70 -1.35
CA ALA A 36 -9.19 -2.54 -2.33
C ALA A 36 -8.32 -3.74 -2.75
N GLY A 37 -7.07 -3.49 -3.16
CA GLY A 37 -6.13 -4.52 -3.63
C GLY A 37 -5.91 -5.65 -2.63
N GLN A 38 -5.62 -5.31 -1.37
CA GLN A 38 -5.40 -6.30 -0.30
C GLN A 38 -6.65 -7.14 0.03
N THR A 39 -7.84 -6.67 -0.38
CA THR A 39 -9.11 -7.37 -0.15
C THR A 39 -9.48 -8.27 -1.33
N ILE A 40 -9.25 -7.83 -2.57
CA ILE A 40 -9.61 -8.61 -3.76
C ILE A 40 -8.61 -9.72 -4.09
N LEU A 41 -7.30 -9.46 -3.98
CA LEU A 41 -6.26 -10.40 -4.40
C LEU A 41 -6.29 -11.75 -3.66
N PRO A 42 -6.64 -11.84 -2.36
CA PRO A 42 -6.83 -13.14 -1.70
C PRO A 42 -7.89 -14.04 -2.34
N TYR A 43 -8.89 -13.48 -3.01
CA TYR A 43 -9.88 -14.27 -3.76
C TYR A 43 -9.36 -14.76 -5.11
N VAL A 44 -8.40 -14.03 -5.71
CA VAL A 44 -7.98 -14.22 -7.10
C VAL A 44 -6.68 -15.02 -7.18
N ILE A 45 -5.68 -14.68 -6.35
CA ILE A 45 -4.34 -15.30 -6.35
C ILE A 45 -3.93 -15.81 -4.95
N GLY A 46 -4.84 -15.79 -3.98
CA GLY A 46 -4.67 -16.49 -2.70
C GLY A 46 -3.77 -15.79 -1.68
N SER A 47 -3.37 -14.55 -1.96
CA SER A 47 -2.48 -13.73 -1.12
C SER A 47 -2.85 -12.26 -1.27
N THR A 48 -2.38 -11.42 -0.33
CA THR A 48 -2.57 -9.97 -0.45
C THR A 48 -1.68 -9.34 -1.53
N GLU A 49 -0.55 -9.98 -1.87
CA GLU A 49 0.53 -9.59 -2.81
C GLU A 49 1.19 -8.22 -2.61
N VAL A 50 0.42 -7.19 -2.28
CA VAL A 50 0.85 -5.78 -2.24
C VAL A 50 1.95 -5.50 -1.21
N TYR A 51 2.12 -6.37 -0.22
CA TYR A 51 3.20 -6.27 0.77
C TYR A 51 4.12 -7.51 0.76
N ALA A 52 3.99 -8.39 -0.24
CA ALA A 52 4.89 -9.54 -0.40
C ALA A 52 6.18 -9.13 -1.11
N GLN A 53 7.24 -9.90 -0.87
CA GLN A 53 8.43 -9.85 -1.72
C GLN A 53 8.06 -10.25 -3.16
N ALA A 54 8.77 -9.71 -4.13
CA ALA A 54 8.55 -9.97 -5.54
C ALA A 54 9.79 -10.59 -6.22
N THR A 55 9.65 -11.02 -7.48
CA THR A 55 10.77 -11.41 -8.33
C THR A 55 11.87 -10.35 -8.26
N THR A 56 13.10 -10.76 -7.97
CA THR A 56 14.19 -9.81 -7.76
C THR A 56 14.68 -9.18 -9.06
N TRP A 57 15.21 -7.96 -8.95
CA TRP A 57 15.72 -7.15 -10.06
C TRP A 57 16.72 -7.86 -10.97
N PRO A 58 17.69 -8.66 -10.46
CA PRO A 58 18.58 -9.42 -11.32
C PRO A 58 17.83 -10.30 -12.33
N HIS A 59 16.78 -11.02 -11.92
CA HIS A 59 15.98 -11.84 -12.84
C HIS A 59 15.19 -11.00 -13.85
N ILE A 60 14.71 -9.81 -13.45
CA ILE A 60 14.02 -8.90 -14.37
C ILE A 60 15.00 -8.37 -15.42
N LEU A 61 16.17 -7.89 -15.01
CA LEU A 61 17.18 -7.32 -15.88
C LEU A 61 17.80 -8.34 -16.85
N GLU A 62 17.85 -9.62 -16.45
CA GLU A 62 18.43 -10.68 -17.27
C GLU A 62 17.43 -11.26 -18.29
N HIS A 63 16.15 -11.41 -17.91
CA HIS A 63 15.22 -12.22 -18.68
C HIS A 63 14.02 -11.47 -19.28
N CYS A 64 13.70 -10.26 -18.81
CA CYS A 64 12.53 -9.52 -19.27
C CYS A 64 12.79 -8.85 -20.63
N ASP A 65 11.93 -9.08 -21.62
CA ASP A 65 11.98 -8.37 -22.90
C ASP A 65 11.18 -7.06 -22.84
N THR A 66 9.99 -7.10 -22.22
CA THR A 66 9.07 -5.97 -22.11
C THR A 66 8.60 -5.76 -20.67
N LEU A 67 8.91 -4.61 -20.10
CA LEU A 67 8.48 -4.22 -18.75
C LEU A 67 7.44 -3.09 -18.83
N ILE A 68 6.29 -3.30 -18.20
CA ILE A 68 5.21 -2.32 -18.13
C ILE A 68 5.15 -1.72 -16.74
N TRP A 69 5.34 -0.41 -16.65
CA TRP A 69 5.02 0.38 -15.46
C TRP A 69 3.59 0.88 -15.58
N TRP A 70 2.66 0.32 -14.80
CA TRP A 70 1.25 0.70 -14.88
C TRP A 70 0.83 1.51 -13.66
N SER A 71 0.47 2.78 -13.86
CA SER A 71 0.14 3.72 -12.78
C SER A 71 1.22 3.77 -11.69
N ASN A 72 2.49 3.80 -12.11
CA ASN A 72 3.63 3.59 -11.22
C ASN A 72 4.74 4.63 -11.44
N ASP A 73 5.31 5.11 -10.34
CA ASP A 73 6.40 6.10 -10.35
C ASP A 73 7.48 5.76 -9.29
N PRO A 74 8.22 4.66 -9.47
CA PRO A 74 9.20 4.16 -8.49
C PRO A 74 10.33 5.15 -8.18
N MET A 75 10.82 5.93 -9.15
CA MET A 75 11.87 6.94 -8.88
C MET A 75 11.45 7.94 -7.81
N LYS A 76 10.17 8.29 -7.77
CA LYS A 76 9.61 9.18 -6.75
C LYS A 76 9.27 8.43 -5.46
N ASN A 77 8.62 7.27 -5.59
CA ASN A 77 7.97 6.59 -4.46
C ASN A 77 8.93 5.74 -3.62
N SER A 78 10.04 5.25 -4.19
CA SER A 78 11.06 4.45 -3.49
C SER A 78 12.03 5.29 -2.66
N GLN A 79 11.83 6.61 -2.55
CA GLN A 79 12.64 7.49 -1.70
C GLN A 79 12.44 7.23 -0.19
N VAL A 80 11.36 6.54 0.18
CA VAL A 80 10.96 6.31 1.57
C VAL A 80 10.63 4.83 1.81
N GLY A 81 10.86 4.40 3.04
CA GLY A 81 10.58 3.05 3.53
C GLY A 81 9.65 3.01 4.73
N TRP A 82 9.21 1.80 5.07
CA TRP A 82 8.55 1.54 6.36
C TRP A 82 9.54 1.49 7.52
N GLN A 83 10.71 0.87 7.28
CA GLN A 83 11.91 0.99 8.09
C GLN A 83 12.92 1.96 7.46
N CYS A 84 14.11 2.08 8.06
CA CYS A 84 15.23 2.76 7.42
C CYS A 84 15.50 2.19 6.03
N GLU A 85 15.38 3.03 5.00
CA GLU A 85 15.48 2.63 3.60
C GLU A 85 16.94 2.48 3.17
N THR A 86 17.28 1.41 2.44
CA THR A 86 18.67 1.19 1.94
C THR A 86 18.93 1.93 0.64
N HIS A 87 17.89 2.24 -0.12
CA HIS A 87 17.95 2.86 -1.46
C HIS A 87 18.63 1.98 -2.53
N ASP A 88 18.92 0.71 -2.26
CA ASP A 88 19.58 -0.21 -3.22
C ASP A 88 18.80 -0.38 -4.54
N CYS A 89 17.48 -0.14 -4.52
CA CYS A 89 16.65 -0.20 -5.72
C CYS A 89 17.10 0.77 -6.84
N TYR A 90 17.73 1.90 -6.51
CA TYR A 90 18.15 2.88 -7.52
C TYR A 90 19.29 2.39 -8.40
N ASP A 91 20.17 1.51 -7.89
CA ASP A 91 21.22 0.90 -8.70
C ASP A 91 20.63 0.02 -9.81
N TYR A 92 19.53 -0.69 -9.51
CA TYR A 92 18.81 -1.49 -10.50
C TYR A 92 18.04 -0.61 -11.49
N TYR A 93 17.53 0.55 -11.07
CA TYR A 93 16.92 1.52 -11.99
C TYR A 93 17.96 2.12 -12.95
N ALA A 94 19.19 2.36 -12.49
CA ALA A 94 20.30 2.78 -13.35
C ALA A 94 20.68 1.69 -14.37
N GLN A 95 20.80 0.44 -13.94
CA GLN A 95 21.02 -0.69 -14.86
C GLN A 95 19.88 -0.86 -15.87
N LEU A 96 18.62 -0.70 -15.45
CA LEU A 96 17.46 -0.73 -16.33
C LEU A 96 17.56 0.37 -17.40
N LYS A 97 17.95 1.59 -17.02
CA LYS A 97 18.18 2.71 -17.95
C LYS A 97 19.22 2.37 -19.02
N GLU A 98 20.33 1.72 -18.63
CA GLU A 98 21.33 1.27 -19.60
C GLU A 98 20.78 0.22 -20.56
N LYS A 99 20.00 -0.73 -20.07
CA LYS A 99 19.37 -1.77 -20.91
C LYS A 99 18.35 -1.18 -21.88
N ILE A 100 17.60 -0.16 -21.47
CA ILE A 100 16.71 0.61 -22.37
C ILE A 100 17.55 1.27 -23.48
N ALA A 101 18.65 1.95 -23.12
CA ALA A 101 19.50 2.64 -24.09
C ALA A 101 20.14 1.67 -25.11
N LYS A 102 20.49 0.45 -24.68
CA LYS A 102 21.00 -0.63 -25.53
C LYS A 102 19.90 -1.38 -26.30
N LYS A 103 18.62 -1.05 -26.07
CA LYS A 103 17.44 -1.72 -26.64
C LYS A 103 17.36 -3.22 -26.27
N GLU A 104 17.91 -3.57 -25.11
CA GLU A 104 17.85 -4.93 -24.55
C GLU A 104 16.51 -5.18 -23.84
N ILE A 105 15.94 -4.14 -23.22
CA ILE A 105 14.62 -4.20 -22.57
C ILE A 105 13.77 -3.03 -23.07
N LYS A 106 12.56 -3.32 -23.53
CA LYS A 106 11.55 -2.30 -23.82
C LYS A 106 10.78 -1.97 -22.55
N VAL A 107 10.71 -0.69 -22.20
CA VAL A 107 9.98 -0.21 -21.02
C VAL A 107 8.90 0.78 -21.44
N ILE A 108 7.69 0.62 -20.90
CA ILE A 108 6.55 1.49 -21.20
C ILE A 108 5.87 1.92 -19.90
N SER A 109 5.65 3.23 -19.75
CA SER A 109 4.83 3.81 -18.69
C SER A 109 3.40 4.00 -19.18
N VAL A 110 2.44 3.25 -18.61
CA VAL A 110 0.99 3.43 -18.82
C VAL A 110 0.48 4.37 -17.73
N ASP A 111 0.26 5.63 -18.08
CA ASP A 111 -0.08 6.69 -17.11
C ASP A 111 -0.76 7.87 -17.83
N PRO A 112 -1.71 8.61 -17.22
CA PRO A 112 -2.23 9.85 -17.78
C PRO A 112 -1.21 11.00 -17.79
N VAL A 113 -0.09 10.90 -17.06
CA VAL A 113 0.97 11.91 -17.00
C VAL A 113 2.37 11.36 -17.26
N ILE A 114 3.30 12.26 -17.59
CA ILE A 114 4.72 11.93 -17.68
C ILE A 114 5.32 11.94 -16.26
N SER A 115 5.68 10.76 -15.76
CA SER A 115 6.19 10.56 -14.40
C SER A 115 7.68 10.90 -14.24
N GLN A 116 8.17 10.97 -13.00
CA GLN A 116 9.62 11.15 -12.76
C GLN A 116 10.42 9.94 -13.25
N THR A 117 9.87 8.74 -13.08
CA THR A 117 10.43 7.50 -13.60
C THR A 117 10.58 7.53 -15.11
N GLN A 118 9.54 7.95 -15.84
CA GLN A 118 9.61 8.04 -17.29
C GLN A 118 10.68 9.03 -17.74
N ASN A 119 10.75 10.21 -17.13
CA ASN A 119 11.78 11.21 -17.44
C ASN A 119 13.20 10.69 -17.15
N TYR A 120 13.39 9.95 -16.05
CA TYR A 120 14.69 9.40 -15.69
C TYR A 120 15.14 8.30 -16.66
N LEU A 121 14.26 7.34 -16.96
CA LEU A 121 14.55 6.18 -17.81
C LEU A 121 14.58 6.53 -19.30
N GLY A 122 13.89 7.59 -19.73
CA GLY A 122 13.69 7.89 -21.15
C GLY A 122 12.85 6.82 -21.86
N CYS A 123 11.92 6.18 -21.14
CA CYS A 123 11.11 5.08 -21.65
C CYS A 123 9.85 5.57 -22.39
N GLU A 124 9.19 4.65 -23.11
CA GLU A 124 8.00 4.96 -23.90
C GLU A 124 6.79 5.28 -23.00
N HIS A 125 5.84 6.06 -23.53
CA HIS A 125 4.64 6.48 -22.83
C HIS A 125 3.39 5.99 -23.54
N GLN A 126 2.49 5.35 -22.80
CA GLN A 126 1.15 5.03 -23.24
C GLN A 126 0.16 5.85 -22.41
N TYR A 127 -0.41 6.88 -23.03
CA TYR A 127 -1.48 7.65 -22.41
C TYR A 127 -2.72 6.78 -22.21
N VAL A 128 -3.45 7.03 -21.12
CA VAL A 128 -4.78 6.49 -20.86
C VAL A 128 -5.60 7.53 -20.10
N ASN A 129 -6.89 7.71 -20.47
CA ASN A 129 -7.79 8.60 -19.74
C ASN A 129 -7.88 8.14 -18.26
N PRO A 130 -7.86 9.07 -17.27
CA PRO A 130 -7.96 8.70 -15.87
C PRO A 130 -9.18 7.82 -15.57
N GLN A 131 -8.99 6.77 -14.76
CA GLN A 131 -10.02 5.84 -14.28
C GLN A 131 -10.62 4.91 -15.34
N THR A 132 -9.98 4.76 -16.51
CA THR A 132 -10.47 3.94 -17.63
C THR A 132 -9.62 2.72 -17.94
N ASP A 133 -8.63 2.43 -17.11
CA ASP A 133 -7.67 1.33 -17.30
C ASP A 133 -8.33 -0.04 -17.51
N VAL A 134 -9.44 -0.32 -16.80
CA VAL A 134 -10.18 -1.59 -16.95
C VAL A 134 -10.75 -1.73 -18.37
N ALA A 135 -11.24 -0.64 -18.98
CA ALA A 135 -11.72 -0.69 -20.35
C ALA A 135 -10.58 -0.99 -21.32
N PHE A 136 -9.41 -0.37 -21.10
CA PHE A 136 -8.21 -0.69 -21.88
C PHE A 136 -7.78 -2.15 -21.71
N MET A 137 -7.67 -2.66 -20.49
CA MET A 137 -7.29 -4.07 -20.22
C MET A 137 -8.29 -5.08 -20.81
N LEU A 138 -9.60 -4.77 -20.78
CA LEU A 138 -10.61 -5.64 -21.38
C LEU A 138 -10.45 -5.71 -22.90
N ALA A 139 -10.12 -4.60 -23.57
CA ALA A 139 -9.84 -4.62 -24.99
C ALA A 139 -8.53 -5.34 -25.35
N LEU A 140 -7.49 -5.22 -24.50
CA LEU A 140 -6.29 -6.04 -24.64
C LEU A 140 -6.63 -7.53 -24.53
N ALA A 141 -7.40 -7.94 -23.52
CA ALA A 141 -7.85 -9.31 -23.35
C ALA A 141 -8.70 -9.79 -24.53
N TYR A 142 -9.59 -8.95 -25.05
CA TYR A 142 -10.38 -9.26 -26.24
C TYR A 142 -9.47 -9.55 -27.44
N THR A 143 -8.50 -8.69 -27.74
CA THR A 143 -7.55 -8.91 -28.85
C THR A 143 -6.72 -10.17 -28.64
N LEU A 144 -6.22 -10.42 -27.43
CA LEU A 144 -5.45 -11.64 -27.14
C LEU A 144 -6.28 -12.91 -27.39
N TYR A 145 -7.58 -12.88 -27.05
CA TYR A 145 -8.47 -14.01 -27.26
C TYR A 145 -8.83 -14.19 -28.75
N ASP A 146 -9.28 -13.12 -29.41
CA ASP A 146 -9.76 -13.13 -30.80
C ASP A 146 -8.65 -13.54 -31.78
N GLU A 147 -7.44 -13.03 -31.57
CA GLU A 147 -6.26 -13.36 -32.39
C GLU A 147 -5.56 -14.65 -31.94
N LYS A 148 -6.08 -15.36 -30.92
CA LYS A 148 -5.52 -16.61 -30.38
C LYS A 148 -4.07 -16.46 -29.90
N LEU A 149 -3.75 -15.31 -29.28
CA LEU A 149 -2.43 -14.98 -28.75
C LEU A 149 -2.28 -15.30 -27.25
N TYR A 150 -3.38 -15.61 -26.56
CA TYR A 150 -3.32 -16.01 -25.15
C TYR A 150 -2.72 -17.42 -24.98
N ASP A 151 -2.03 -17.64 -23.86
CA ASP A 151 -1.41 -18.91 -23.50
C ASP A 151 -2.48 -19.90 -23.00
N LYS A 152 -3.04 -20.66 -23.94
CA LYS A 152 -4.14 -21.58 -23.67
C LYS A 152 -3.78 -22.66 -22.65
N SER A 153 -2.56 -23.21 -22.70
CA SER A 153 -2.14 -24.24 -21.74
C SER A 153 -1.99 -23.65 -20.34
N PHE A 154 -1.48 -22.43 -20.19
CA PHE A 154 -1.48 -21.77 -18.90
C PHE A 154 -2.89 -21.59 -18.35
N MET A 155 -3.82 -21.12 -19.18
CA MET A 155 -5.21 -20.89 -18.75
C MET A 155 -5.89 -22.18 -18.31
N GLU A 156 -5.69 -23.29 -19.04
CA GLU A 156 -6.29 -24.59 -18.71
C GLU A 156 -5.68 -25.24 -17.45
N THR A 157 -4.38 -25.06 -17.21
CA THR A 157 -3.67 -25.72 -16.11
C THR A 157 -3.69 -24.92 -14.80
N TYR A 158 -3.60 -23.59 -14.86
CA TYR A 158 -3.32 -22.76 -13.67
C TYR A 158 -4.48 -21.86 -13.24
N THR A 159 -5.59 -21.88 -13.96
CA THR A 159 -6.72 -20.97 -13.71
C THR A 159 -8.07 -21.69 -13.64
N LEU A 160 -9.04 -21.04 -13.01
CA LEU A 160 -10.44 -21.44 -13.05
C LEU A 160 -11.34 -20.28 -13.47
N GLY A 161 -12.41 -20.61 -14.19
CA GLY A 161 -13.50 -19.66 -14.49
C GLY A 161 -13.29 -18.78 -15.71
N PHE A 162 -12.33 -19.10 -16.58
CA PHE A 162 -12.13 -18.35 -17.82
C PHE A 162 -13.35 -18.44 -18.75
N GLU A 163 -13.96 -19.62 -18.88
CA GLU A 163 -15.19 -19.83 -19.66
C GLU A 163 -16.39 -19.06 -19.10
N ASP A 164 -16.44 -18.80 -17.79
CA ASP A 164 -17.49 -17.96 -17.18
C ASP A 164 -17.30 -16.46 -17.48
N PHE A 165 -16.05 -16.03 -17.71
CA PHE A 165 -15.70 -14.65 -18.07
C PHE A 165 -15.89 -14.34 -19.56
N LEU A 166 -15.64 -15.32 -20.44
CA LEU A 166 -15.70 -15.13 -21.90
C LEU A 166 -17.03 -14.56 -22.42
N PRO A 167 -18.22 -14.97 -21.94
CA PRO A 167 -19.47 -14.37 -22.38
C PRO A 167 -19.51 -12.84 -22.18
N TYR A 168 -19.00 -12.33 -21.07
CA TYR A 168 -18.93 -10.89 -20.82
C TYR A 168 -17.90 -10.20 -21.74
N LEU A 169 -16.73 -10.81 -21.93
CA LEU A 169 -15.69 -10.27 -22.81
C LEU A 169 -16.16 -10.16 -24.27
N LEU A 170 -16.85 -11.21 -24.75
CA LEU A 170 -17.30 -11.35 -26.14
C LEU A 170 -18.68 -10.72 -26.42
N GLY A 171 -19.30 -10.05 -25.44
CA GLY A 171 -20.62 -9.44 -25.60
C GLY A 171 -21.77 -10.44 -25.72
N LYS A 172 -21.57 -11.67 -25.27
CA LYS A 172 -22.61 -12.72 -25.20
C LYS A 172 -23.33 -12.75 -23.85
N GLY A 173 -22.80 -12.05 -22.84
CA GLY A 173 -23.37 -11.89 -21.50
C GLY A 173 -24.60 -10.98 -21.44
N GLU A 174 -24.92 -10.47 -20.26
CA GLU A 174 -26.12 -9.64 -20.03
C GLU A 174 -26.03 -8.26 -20.68
N ASP A 175 -24.84 -7.66 -20.74
CA ASP A 175 -24.62 -6.31 -21.28
C ASP A 175 -24.62 -6.24 -22.82
N LYS A 176 -24.63 -7.39 -23.50
CA LYS A 176 -24.63 -7.54 -24.96
C LYS A 176 -23.58 -6.70 -25.70
N THR A 177 -22.46 -6.39 -25.04
CA THR A 177 -21.45 -5.47 -25.56
C THR A 177 -20.10 -6.16 -25.62
N ALA A 178 -19.58 -6.42 -26.83
CA ALA A 178 -18.23 -6.96 -26.97
C ALA A 178 -17.19 -5.92 -26.55
N LYS A 179 -16.19 -6.34 -25.77
CA LYS A 179 -15.14 -5.45 -25.25
C LYS A 179 -14.04 -5.22 -26.26
N THR A 180 -14.39 -4.86 -27.49
CA THR A 180 -13.44 -4.70 -28.59
C THR A 180 -12.54 -3.46 -28.39
N PRO A 181 -11.42 -3.36 -29.12
CA PRO A 181 -10.63 -2.12 -29.19
C PRO A 181 -11.46 -0.87 -29.55
N GLU A 182 -12.41 -0.99 -30.48
CA GLU A 182 -13.28 0.12 -30.90
C GLU A 182 -14.28 0.52 -29.80
N TRP A 183 -14.70 -0.43 -28.95
CA TRP A 183 -15.50 -0.13 -27.77
C TRP A 183 -14.68 0.64 -26.72
N ALA A 184 -13.41 0.26 -26.50
CA ALA A 184 -12.56 0.88 -25.51
C ALA A 184 -12.06 2.27 -25.94
N GLU A 185 -11.80 2.49 -27.23
CA GLU A 185 -11.24 3.74 -27.77
C GLU A 185 -11.92 5.03 -27.24
N PRO A 186 -13.24 5.22 -27.36
CA PRO A 186 -13.90 6.42 -26.87
C PRO A 186 -13.92 6.53 -25.33
N ILE A 187 -13.67 5.42 -24.61
CA ILE A 187 -13.63 5.40 -23.14
C ILE A 187 -12.23 5.79 -22.67
N CYS A 188 -11.21 5.05 -23.12
CA CYS A 188 -9.85 5.16 -22.63
C CYS A 188 -8.98 6.18 -23.38
N GLY A 189 -9.44 6.66 -24.53
CA GLY A 189 -8.72 7.66 -25.33
C GLY A 189 -7.52 7.09 -26.11
N ILE A 190 -7.47 5.77 -26.31
CA ILE A 190 -6.42 5.09 -27.08
C ILE A 190 -7.04 4.53 -28.35
N LYS A 191 -6.44 4.83 -29.51
CA LYS A 191 -6.95 4.33 -30.80
C LYS A 191 -6.99 2.80 -30.83
N ALA A 192 -8.03 2.24 -31.44
CA ALA A 192 -8.25 0.80 -31.54
C ALA A 192 -7.05 0.05 -32.12
N ASP A 193 -6.40 0.60 -33.15
CA ASP A 193 -5.21 -0.01 -33.77
C ASP A 193 -3.99 -0.02 -32.85
N GLU A 194 -3.83 1.01 -32.01
CA GLU A 194 -2.78 1.06 -30.98
C GLU A 194 -3.05 0.08 -29.83
N ILE A 195 -4.31 -0.10 -29.42
CA ILE A 195 -4.69 -1.13 -28.43
C ILE A 195 -4.31 -2.53 -28.96
N GLN A 196 -4.62 -2.83 -30.23
CA GLN A 196 -4.28 -4.10 -30.85
C GLN A 196 -2.76 -4.32 -30.92
N LYS A 197 -2.01 -3.29 -31.35
CA LYS A 197 -0.54 -3.33 -31.38
C LYS A 197 0.05 -3.57 -29.98
N PHE A 198 -0.51 -2.91 -28.96
CA PHE A 198 -0.09 -3.10 -27.58
C PHE A 198 -0.33 -4.53 -27.11
N ALA A 199 -1.50 -5.12 -27.37
CA ALA A 199 -1.81 -6.51 -27.03
C ALA A 199 -0.83 -7.50 -27.68
N ARG A 200 -0.60 -7.36 -28.99
CA ARG A 200 0.36 -8.20 -29.74
C ARG A 200 1.78 -8.08 -29.20
N MET A 201 2.19 -6.88 -28.80
CA MET A 201 3.49 -6.64 -28.18
C MET A 201 3.59 -7.33 -26.81
N LEU A 202 2.59 -7.23 -25.94
CA LEU A 202 2.61 -7.90 -24.63
C LEU A 202 2.74 -9.43 -24.76
N ALA A 203 2.10 -10.02 -25.78
CA ALA A 203 2.20 -11.44 -26.08
C ALA A 203 3.56 -11.86 -26.64
N LYS A 204 4.33 -10.91 -27.19
CA LYS A 204 5.63 -11.16 -27.82
C LYS A 204 6.75 -11.18 -26.79
N GLY A 205 7.24 -12.37 -26.46
CA GLY A 205 8.40 -12.56 -25.58
C GLY A 205 8.06 -12.63 -24.09
N ARG A 206 9.04 -12.30 -23.25
CA ARG A 206 8.91 -12.26 -21.79
C ARG A 206 8.43 -10.88 -21.34
N THR A 207 7.19 -10.83 -20.83
CA THR A 207 6.57 -9.60 -20.35
C THR A 207 6.36 -9.63 -18.83
N MET A 208 6.77 -8.56 -18.16
CA MET A 208 6.49 -8.28 -16.75
C MET A 208 5.64 -7.02 -16.62
N MET A 209 4.55 -7.09 -15.85
CA MET A 209 3.71 -5.93 -15.55
C MET A 209 3.81 -5.57 -14.07
N ILE A 210 4.14 -4.31 -13.78
CA ILE A 210 4.26 -3.81 -12.40
C ILE A 210 3.27 -2.69 -12.16
N PHE A 211 2.31 -2.96 -11.28
CA PHE A 211 1.20 -2.07 -10.96
C PHE A 211 1.48 -1.24 -9.70
N GLY A 212 1.34 0.08 -9.83
CA GLY A 212 1.32 0.99 -8.69
C GLY A 212 -0.04 1.04 -7.98
N TRP A 213 -0.08 1.66 -6.81
CA TRP A 213 -1.26 1.61 -5.92
C TRP A 213 -2.30 2.70 -6.18
N SER A 214 -2.01 3.69 -7.05
CA SER A 214 -2.96 4.78 -7.30
C SER A 214 -4.24 4.27 -7.97
N ILE A 215 -4.08 3.33 -8.92
CA ILE A 215 -5.17 2.78 -9.74
C ILE A 215 -6.25 2.06 -8.93
N GLN A 216 -5.96 1.56 -7.72
CA GLN A 216 -6.98 0.95 -6.84
C GLN A 216 -7.59 1.94 -5.83
N ARG A 217 -7.08 3.18 -5.75
CA ARG A 217 -7.59 4.21 -4.82
C ARG A 217 -8.65 5.07 -5.51
N GLN A 218 -9.67 4.41 -6.02
CA GLN A 218 -10.79 5.02 -6.74
C GLN A 218 -12.06 4.16 -6.58
N LEU A 219 -13.21 4.68 -7.03
CA LEU A 219 -14.44 3.92 -7.04
C LEU A 219 -14.30 2.67 -7.94
N HIS A 220 -14.68 1.50 -7.43
CA HIS A 220 -14.48 0.18 -8.05
C HIS A 220 -12.99 -0.21 -8.20
N GLY A 221 -12.15 0.21 -7.25
CA GLY A 221 -10.70 0.00 -7.27
C GLY A 221 -10.23 -1.47 -7.20
N GLU A 222 -11.13 -2.41 -6.91
CA GLU A 222 -10.90 -3.85 -6.97
C GLU A 222 -10.72 -4.35 -8.41
N GLN A 223 -11.45 -3.75 -9.35
CA GLN A 223 -11.54 -4.18 -10.75
C GLN A 223 -10.21 -4.10 -11.51
N PRO A 224 -9.42 -3.01 -11.47
CA PRO A 224 -8.15 -2.94 -12.20
C PRO A 224 -7.14 -3.99 -11.73
N TYR A 225 -7.10 -4.29 -10.42
CA TYR A 225 -6.20 -5.30 -9.89
C TYR A 225 -6.62 -6.72 -10.30
N TRP A 226 -7.91 -7.02 -10.25
CA TRP A 226 -8.42 -8.30 -10.69
C TRP A 226 -8.19 -8.50 -12.19
N MET A 227 -8.54 -7.51 -13.02
CA MET A 227 -8.35 -7.57 -14.47
C MET A 227 -6.87 -7.66 -14.86
N ALA A 228 -5.97 -7.03 -14.10
CA ALA A 228 -4.53 -7.16 -14.30
C ALA A 228 -4.03 -8.60 -14.11
N VAL A 229 -4.54 -9.32 -13.10
CA VAL A 229 -4.23 -10.74 -12.92
C VAL A 229 -4.78 -11.56 -14.09
N VAL A 230 -6.02 -11.32 -14.53
CA VAL A 230 -6.59 -12.00 -15.71
C VAL A 230 -5.72 -11.79 -16.95
N LEU A 231 -5.30 -10.56 -17.22
CA LEU A 231 -4.43 -10.24 -18.35
C LEU A 231 -3.07 -10.94 -18.23
N ALA A 232 -2.45 -10.94 -17.05
CA ALA A 232 -1.18 -11.64 -16.80
C ALA A 232 -1.30 -13.15 -16.98
N SER A 233 -2.42 -13.74 -16.57
CA SER A 233 -2.73 -15.16 -16.79
C SER A 233 -2.88 -15.47 -18.27
N MET A 234 -3.61 -14.62 -19.03
CA MET A 234 -3.74 -14.78 -20.48
C MET A 234 -2.39 -14.72 -21.22
N LEU A 235 -1.40 -13.99 -20.70
CA LEU A 235 -0.05 -13.98 -21.27
C LEU A 235 0.79 -15.23 -20.90
N GLY A 236 0.40 -15.97 -19.86
CA GLY A 236 1.01 -17.23 -19.43
C GLY A 236 2.42 -17.14 -18.83
N LYS A 237 2.86 -15.94 -18.46
CA LYS A 237 4.25 -15.69 -18.00
C LYS A 237 4.43 -15.68 -16.48
N ILE A 238 3.35 -15.87 -15.71
CA ILE A 238 3.39 -15.96 -14.24
C ILE A 238 4.27 -17.15 -13.82
N GLY A 239 5.13 -16.92 -12.83
CA GLY A 239 6.04 -17.93 -12.26
C GLY A 239 7.35 -18.14 -13.03
N LEU A 240 7.60 -17.35 -14.08
CA LEU A 240 8.83 -17.44 -14.86
C LEU A 240 9.72 -16.22 -14.59
N PRO A 241 11.06 -16.37 -14.64
CA PRO A 241 11.98 -15.27 -14.35
C PRO A 241 11.77 -14.12 -15.35
N GLY A 242 11.70 -12.89 -14.82
CA GLY A 242 11.43 -11.68 -15.59
C GLY A 242 10.02 -11.60 -16.21
N GLY A 243 9.07 -12.45 -15.80
CA GLY A 243 7.71 -12.46 -16.35
C GLY A 243 6.61 -12.50 -15.30
N GLY A 244 5.39 -12.15 -15.73
CA GLY A 244 4.20 -12.19 -14.89
C GLY A 244 3.77 -10.81 -14.41
N ILE A 245 3.40 -10.73 -13.12
CA ILE A 245 2.81 -9.53 -12.53
C ILE A 245 3.37 -9.25 -11.13
N SER A 246 3.51 -7.98 -10.78
CA SER A 246 3.79 -7.53 -9.41
C SER A 246 2.96 -6.31 -9.05
N PHE A 247 2.70 -6.16 -7.75
CA PHE A 247 1.98 -5.04 -7.17
C PHE A 247 2.83 -4.24 -6.16
N SER A 248 4.14 -4.46 -6.04
CA SER A 248 4.91 -3.99 -4.87
C SER A 248 6.31 -3.40 -5.14
N HIS A 249 6.91 -3.53 -6.32
CA HIS A 249 8.29 -3.06 -6.60
C HIS A 249 8.57 -1.56 -6.36
N GLN A 250 7.52 -0.73 -6.27
CA GLN A 250 7.62 0.70 -5.96
C GLN A 250 7.62 1.04 -4.46
N TYR A 251 7.70 0.03 -3.59
CA TYR A 251 7.55 0.18 -2.14
C TYR A 251 8.73 -0.44 -1.40
N SER A 252 9.40 0.38 -0.58
CA SER A 252 10.40 -0.03 0.42
C SER A 252 11.48 -1.01 -0.04
N GLY A 253 11.94 -0.88 -1.29
CA GLY A 253 13.00 -1.74 -1.84
C GLY A 253 12.56 -3.14 -2.25
N VAL A 254 11.26 -3.43 -2.42
CA VAL A 254 10.81 -4.73 -2.96
C VAL A 254 11.49 -5.05 -4.29
N GLY A 255 11.91 -6.31 -4.44
CA GLY A 255 12.65 -6.81 -5.60
C GLY A 255 14.17 -6.65 -5.47
N THR A 256 14.70 -6.03 -4.41
CA THR A 256 16.15 -6.11 -4.16
C THR A 256 16.52 -7.48 -3.56
N PRO A 257 17.74 -7.99 -3.80
CA PRO A 257 18.27 -9.13 -3.05
C PRO A 257 18.21 -8.88 -1.55
N TYR A 258 18.02 -9.97 -0.80
CA TYR A 258 17.68 -9.88 0.61
C TYR A 258 18.46 -10.89 1.46
N SER A 259 18.35 -10.77 2.77
CA SER A 259 18.81 -11.79 3.73
C SER A 259 17.62 -12.54 4.31
N ASN A 260 17.86 -13.78 4.79
CA ASN A 260 16.88 -14.53 5.57
C ASN A 260 17.08 -14.29 7.08
N ALA A 261 17.74 -13.20 7.47
CA ALA A 261 17.95 -12.87 8.87
C ALA A 261 16.63 -12.46 9.53
N ALA A 262 16.52 -12.72 10.83
CA ALA A 262 15.45 -12.17 11.63
C ALA A 262 15.74 -10.69 11.93
N GLY A 263 14.76 -9.81 11.73
CA GLY A 263 14.82 -8.43 12.21
C GLY A 263 14.52 -8.33 13.71
N PRO A 264 14.87 -7.20 14.36
CA PRO A 264 14.49 -6.96 15.75
C PRO A 264 12.97 -6.89 15.90
N GLY A 265 12.46 -7.47 16.98
CA GLY A 265 11.08 -7.27 17.42
C GLY A 265 10.84 -5.81 17.85
N GLY A 266 9.60 -5.49 18.21
CA GLY A 266 9.22 -4.16 18.70
C GLY A 266 8.44 -4.20 20.01
N PHE A 267 8.12 -3.02 20.54
CA PHE A 267 7.33 -2.90 21.77
C PHE A 267 5.93 -3.54 21.61
N PRO A 268 5.46 -4.33 22.59
CA PRO A 268 4.19 -5.05 22.48
C PRO A 268 3.02 -4.09 22.36
N ARG A 269 2.22 -4.27 21.30
CA ARG A 269 1.00 -3.48 21.06
C ARG A 269 -0.20 -3.93 21.89
N ASN A 270 -0.23 -5.20 22.28
CA ASN A 270 -1.30 -5.78 23.06
C ASN A 270 -0.91 -5.84 24.54
N VAL A 271 -1.92 -6.01 25.40
CA VAL A 271 -1.75 -6.37 26.81
C VAL A 271 -1.13 -7.77 26.92
N ASP A 272 -0.28 -7.99 27.91
CA ASP A 272 0.38 -9.30 28.09
C ASP A 272 -0.62 -10.37 28.54
N GLU A 273 -0.32 -11.62 28.22
CA GLU A 273 -1.15 -12.76 28.62
C GLU A 273 -1.32 -12.79 30.16
N GLY A 274 -2.54 -13.10 30.61
CA GLY A 274 -2.90 -13.11 32.04
C GLY A 274 -3.17 -11.74 32.67
N GLN A 275 -2.88 -10.63 31.98
CA GLN A 275 -3.27 -9.30 32.45
C GLN A 275 -4.67 -8.93 31.98
N VAL A 276 -5.44 -8.30 32.87
CA VAL A 276 -6.79 -7.79 32.57
C VAL A 276 -6.80 -6.26 32.57
N PRO A 277 -7.57 -5.63 31.66
CA PRO A 277 -7.75 -4.19 31.68
C PRO A 277 -8.49 -3.74 32.93
N VAL A 278 -8.34 -2.46 33.30
CA VAL A 278 -9.11 -1.83 34.40
C VAL A 278 -10.62 -1.97 34.16
N TRP A 279 -11.06 -1.78 32.91
CA TRP A 279 -12.43 -1.97 32.46
C TRP A 279 -12.49 -3.06 31.38
N ASN A 280 -12.95 -4.25 31.75
CA ASN A 280 -12.96 -5.43 30.88
C ASN A 280 -14.31 -5.66 30.16
N ASN A 281 -15.19 -4.66 30.12
CA ASN A 281 -16.49 -4.80 29.45
C ASN A 281 -16.31 -5.05 27.95
N THR A 282 -16.92 -6.13 27.44
CA THR A 282 -16.91 -6.53 26.04
C THR A 282 -18.26 -6.35 25.34
N ASP A 283 -19.26 -5.75 26.02
CA ASP A 283 -20.56 -5.44 25.45
C ASP A 283 -20.50 -4.18 24.57
N PHE A 284 -20.46 -4.38 23.25
CA PHE A 284 -20.49 -3.33 22.23
C PHE A 284 -21.92 -2.87 21.86
N LYS A 285 -22.95 -3.24 22.64
CA LYS A 285 -24.35 -2.79 22.42
C LYS A 285 -24.91 -3.11 21.03
N GLY A 286 -24.47 -4.24 20.46
CA GLY A 286 -24.86 -4.66 19.11
C GLY A 286 -24.10 -3.97 17.96
N TYR A 287 -23.19 -3.05 18.26
CA TYR A 287 -22.27 -2.48 17.28
C TYR A 287 -21.12 -3.44 16.96
N SER A 288 -20.54 -3.31 15.78
CA SER A 288 -19.34 -4.05 15.42
C SER A 288 -18.10 -3.50 16.13
N SER A 289 -17.29 -4.37 16.72
CA SER A 289 -16.02 -4.01 17.38
C SER A 289 -14.88 -3.73 16.40
N ILE A 290 -15.09 -3.99 15.10
CA ILE A 290 -14.16 -3.73 14.01
C ILE A 290 -14.91 -3.08 12.85
N ILE A 291 -14.38 -1.97 12.32
CA ILE A 291 -14.92 -1.31 11.12
C ILE A 291 -13.88 -1.19 10.00
N PRO A 292 -14.28 -1.08 8.73
CA PRO A 292 -13.35 -0.75 7.66
C PRO A 292 -12.76 0.64 7.88
N VAL A 293 -11.43 0.78 7.74
CA VAL A 293 -10.69 1.97 8.15
C VAL A 293 -11.28 3.28 7.64
N ALA A 294 -11.75 3.36 6.39
CA ALA A 294 -12.23 4.60 5.81
C ALA A 294 -13.69 4.96 6.18
N ARG A 295 -14.33 4.18 7.05
CA ARG A 295 -15.74 4.35 7.45
C ARG A 295 -15.94 5.03 8.80
N TRP A 296 -14.88 5.53 9.46
CA TRP A 296 -15.03 6.13 10.80
C TRP A 296 -15.86 7.43 10.79
N ILE A 297 -15.78 8.26 9.74
CA ILE A 297 -16.63 9.47 9.64
C ILE A 297 -18.09 9.06 9.48
N ASP A 298 -18.36 8.02 8.69
CA ASP A 298 -19.71 7.46 8.54
C ASP A 298 -20.23 6.95 9.89
N ALA A 299 -19.37 6.31 10.70
CA ALA A 299 -19.75 5.80 12.02
C ALA A 299 -20.12 6.92 13.00
N ILE A 300 -19.37 8.02 13.02
CA ILE A 300 -19.69 9.20 13.83
C ILE A 300 -21.00 9.86 13.36
N MET A 301 -21.22 9.88 12.05
CA MET A 301 -22.38 10.58 11.48
C MET A 301 -23.68 9.77 11.61
N GLU A 302 -23.62 8.46 11.44
CA GLU A 302 -24.77 7.55 11.32
C GLU A 302 -24.59 6.27 12.18
N PRO A 303 -24.48 6.39 13.52
CA PRO A 303 -24.34 5.21 14.39
C PRO A 303 -25.55 4.28 14.26
N GLY A 304 -25.30 2.96 14.29
CA GLY A 304 -26.32 1.92 14.10
C GLY A 304 -26.63 1.58 12.64
N LYS A 305 -26.13 2.36 11.68
CA LYS A 305 -26.27 2.03 10.24
C LYS A 305 -25.60 0.70 9.93
N LYS A 306 -26.30 -0.14 9.19
CA LYS A 306 -25.81 -1.44 8.69
C LYS A 306 -25.18 -1.24 7.32
N ILE A 307 -23.93 -1.65 7.17
CA ILE A 307 -23.22 -1.64 5.89
C ILE A 307 -22.75 -3.04 5.52
N GLN A 308 -22.56 -3.28 4.22
CA GLN A 308 -21.96 -4.51 3.72
C GLN A 308 -20.44 -4.35 3.63
N TYR A 309 -19.70 -5.37 4.02
CA TYR A 309 -18.25 -5.42 3.92
C TYR A 309 -17.77 -6.86 3.75
N ASN A 310 -17.19 -7.15 2.59
CA ASN A 310 -16.52 -8.41 2.28
C ASN A 310 -17.34 -9.67 2.64
N GLY A 311 -18.62 -9.71 2.23
CA GLY A 311 -19.52 -10.83 2.47
C GLY A 311 -20.17 -10.85 3.86
N SER A 312 -19.94 -9.82 4.68
CA SER A 312 -20.49 -9.69 6.03
C SER A 312 -21.20 -8.35 6.24
N GLN A 313 -22.03 -8.28 7.27
CA GLN A 313 -22.67 -7.03 7.71
C GLN A 313 -21.87 -6.40 8.86
N VAL A 314 -21.63 -5.10 8.79
CA VAL A 314 -21.02 -4.28 9.85
C VAL A 314 -22.07 -3.29 10.37
N VAL A 315 -22.19 -3.16 11.69
CA VAL A 315 -23.05 -2.17 12.35
C VAL A 315 -22.16 -1.06 12.90
N LEU A 316 -22.31 0.16 12.38
CA LEU A 316 -21.43 1.26 12.72
C LEU A 316 -21.58 1.69 14.19
N PRO A 317 -20.47 1.81 14.96
CA PRO A 317 -20.51 2.14 16.38
C PRO A 317 -20.76 3.63 16.67
N ASP A 318 -21.34 3.92 17.83
CA ASP A 318 -21.53 5.28 18.33
C ASP A 318 -20.26 5.81 19.03
N ILE A 319 -19.31 6.29 18.23
CA ILE A 319 -18.00 6.78 18.71
C ILE A 319 -18.16 8.14 19.39
N LYS A 320 -17.74 8.25 20.66
CA LYS A 320 -17.76 9.51 21.44
C LYS A 320 -16.39 10.12 21.69
N MET A 321 -15.35 9.31 21.75
CA MET A 321 -13.98 9.76 22.01
C MET A 321 -13.02 9.15 20.97
N MET A 322 -12.03 9.93 20.54
CA MET A 322 -10.95 9.45 19.68
C MET A 322 -9.58 9.88 20.23
N VAL A 323 -8.62 8.95 20.14
CA VAL A 323 -7.22 9.20 20.49
C VAL A 323 -6.37 8.96 19.24
N PHE A 324 -5.55 9.94 18.88
CA PHE A 324 -4.67 9.88 17.73
C PHE A 324 -3.20 9.99 18.17
N SER A 325 -2.38 9.06 17.70
CA SER A 325 -0.92 9.09 17.81
C SER A 325 -0.32 8.53 16.52
N GLY A 326 0.76 9.13 16.02
CA GLY A 326 1.46 8.72 14.79
C GLY A 326 0.62 8.85 13.51
N CYS A 327 -0.37 9.74 13.48
CA CYS A 327 -1.18 9.96 12.28
C CYS A 327 -1.83 11.34 12.22
N ASN A 328 -2.17 11.79 11.00
CA ASN A 328 -2.82 13.08 10.76
C ASN A 328 -4.14 12.90 9.96
N PRO A 329 -5.26 12.55 10.62
CA PRO A 329 -6.58 12.39 9.98
C PRO A 329 -7.07 13.58 9.16
N TRP A 330 -6.79 14.81 9.61
CA TRP A 330 -7.13 16.04 8.88
C TRP A 330 -6.25 16.28 7.63
N ASN A 331 -5.34 15.35 7.33
CA ASN A 331 -4.65 15.24 6.05
C ASN A 331 -5.12 14.03 5.22
N HIS A 332 -5.12 12.81 5.79
CA HIS A 332 -5.30 11.61 4.97
C HIS A 332 -6.76 11.27 4.61
N HIS A 333 -7.75 11.78 5.37
CA HIS A 333 -9.15 11.45 5.09
C HIS A 333 -9.74 12.34 4.00
N GLN A 334 -10.91 12.01 3.49
CA GLN A 334 -11.57 12.76 2.42
C GLN A 334 -12.61 13.75 2.99
N ASP A 335 -13.03 14.72 2.19
CA ASP A 335 -14.08 15.71 2.49
C ASP A 335 -13.93 16.44 3.85
N ARG A 336 -13.15 17.53 3.83
CA ARG A 336 -12.88 18.34 5.03
C ARG A 336 -14.13 18.97 5.64
N ASN A 337 -15.14 19.33 4.85
CA ASN A 337 -16.31 20.02 5.38
C ASN A 337 -17.22 19.03 6.11
N ARG A 338 -17.42 17.83 5.55
CA ARG A 338 -18.12 16.75 6.25
C ARG A 338 -17.39 16.31 7.52
N MET A 339 -16.05 16.28 7.51
CA MET A 339 -15.27 16.00 8.72
C MET A 339 -15.52 17.02 9.84
N LYS A 340 -15.67 18.32 9.53
CA LYS A 340 -16.01 19.34 10.55
C LYS A 340 -17.34 19.05 11.23
N GLU A 341 -18.34 18.59 10.49
CA GLU A 341 -19.64 18.21 11.05
C GLU A 341 -19.53 16.99 11.96
N ALA A 342 -18.78 15.96 11.54
CA ALA A 342 -18.55 14.77 12.33
C ALA A 342 -17.79 15.08 13.63
N PHE A 343 -16.73 15.88 13.59
CA PHE A 343 -15.94 16.22 14.78
C PHE A 343 -16.75 16.97 15.84
N ARG A 344 -17.76 17.76 15.46
CA ARG A 344 -18.69 18.41 16.41
C ARG A 344 -19.57 17.43 17.20
N LYS A 345 -19.67 16.17 16.76
CA LYS A 345 -20.42 15.11 17.45
C LYS A 345 -19.58 14.33 18.46
N LEU A 346 -18.25 14.47 18.40
CA LEU A 346 -17.34 13.86 19.38
C LEU A 346 -17.37 14.68 20.68
N GLN A 347 -17.23 13.99 21.80
CA GLN A 347 -17.17 14.59 23.14
C GLN A 347 -15.73 14.89 23.55
N THR A 348 -14.75 14.13 23.07
CA THR A 348 -13.33 14.35 23.36
C THR A 348 -12.44 13.84 22.24
N VAL A 349 -11.48 14.65 21.83
CA VAL A 349 -10.41 14.31 20.89
C VAL A 349 -9.06 14.59 21.53
N VAL A 350 -8.25 13.54 21.65
CA VAL A 350 -6.88 13.62 22.18
C VAL A 350 -5.91 13.36 21.05
N ASN A 351 -4.89 14.21 20.91
CA ASN A 351 -3.86 14.04 19.90
C ASN A 351 -2.45 14.14 20.49
N ILE A 352 -1.61 13.19 20.10
CA ILE A 352 -0.20 13.10 20.48
C ILE A 352 0.62 13.26 19.19
N ASP A 353 1.41 14.33 19.11
CA ASP A 353 2.18 14.69 17.92
C ASP A 353 3.36 15.58 18.33
N TYR A 354 4.44 15.57 17.54
CA TYR A 354 5.60 16.45 17.73
C TYR A 354 5.44 17.78 16.99
N THR A 355 4.46 17.89 16.08
CA THR A 355 4.14 19.10 15.32
C THR A 355 2.71 19.58 15.55
N TRP A 356 2.47 20.88 15.38
CA TRP A 356 1.14 21.50 15.49
C TRP A 356 0.32 21.27 14.20
N THR A 357 -0.02 20.00 13.92
CA THR A 357 -0.74 19.60 12.70
C THR A 357 -2.19 20.10 12.69
N PRO A 358 -2.88 20.05 11.53
CA PRO A 358 -4.32 20.27 11.49
C PRO A 358 -5.10 19.34 12.44
N THR A 359 -4.61 18.12 12.72
CA THR A 359 -5.28 17.25 13.71
C THR A 359 -5.14 17.80 15.13
N CYS A 360 -3.95 18.28 15.52
CA CYS A 360 -3.76 18.99 16.79
C CYS A 360 -4.73 20.18 16.91
N ARG A 361 -4.84 20.98 15.84
CA ARG A 361 -5.71 22.17 15.80
C ARG A 361 -7.19 21.87 16.04
N PHE A 362 -7.65 20.66 15.71
CA PHE A 362 -9.04 20.21 15.89
C PHE A 362 -9.20 19.22 17.07
N SER A 363 -8.23 19.19 17.99
CA SER A 363 -8.27 18.36 19.20
C SER A 363 -8.57 19.17 20.45
N ASP A 364 -9.17 18.54 21.46
CA ASP A 364 -9.44 19.16 22.76
C ASP A 364 -8.20 19.12 23.67
N ILE A 365 -7.42 18.03 23.58
CA ILE A 365 -6.19 17.83 24.35
C ILE A 365 -5.06 17.49 23.38
N VAL A 366 -3.94 18.20 23.51
CA VAL A 366 -2.72 17.96 22.73
C VAL A 366 -1.57 17.66 23.68
N LEU A 367 -0.87 16.54 23.47
CA LEU A 367 0.33 16.15 24.22
C LEU A 367 1.55 16.17 23.29
N PRO A 368 2.63 16.90 23.64
CA PRO A 368 3.81 17.01 22.78
C PRO A 368 4.68 15.75 22.88
N ALA A 369 4.77 14.99 21.78
CA ALA A 369 5.78 13.94 21.63
C ALA A 369 7.11 14.52 21.15
N CYS A 370 8.23 13.88 21.48
CA CYS A 370 9.55 14.22 20.92
C CYS A 370 9.81 13.41 19.63
N THR A 371 10.72 13.89 18.79
CA THR A 371 11.16 13.21 17.57
C THR A 371 12.07 12.02 17.88
N GLN A 372 12.36 11.22 16.84
CA GLN A 372 13.32 10.11 16.91
C GLN A 372 14.75 10.55 17.23
N PHE A 373 15.11 11.83 17.05
CA PHE A 373 16.45 12.35 17.35
C PHE A 373 16.65 12.70 18.83
N GLU A 374 15.58 12.67 19.63
CA GLU A 374 15.56 13.07 21.04
C GLU A 374 15.55 11.87 22.01
N ARG A 375 15.68 10.64 21.48
CA ARG A 375 15.54 9.38 22.21
C ARG A 375 16.40 8.26 21.62
N ASN A 376 16.59 7.17 22.35
CA ASN A 376 17.33 6.00 21.85
C ASN A 376 16.37 4.92 21.33
N ASP A 377 16.76 4.26 20.24
CA ASP A 377 16.01 3.15 19.65
C ASP A 377 16.93 2.22 18.85
N ILE A 378 16.35 1.18 18.24
CA ILE A 378 16.94 0.38 17.18
C ILE A 378 15.94 0.23 16.03
N ASP A 379 16.41 0.02 14.81
CA ASP A 379 15.54 -0.33 13.69
C ASP A 379 16.20 -1.34 12.75
N GLN A 380 15.39 -1.96 11.90
CA GLN A 380 15.90 -2.77 10.80
C GLN A 380 16.40 -1.86 9.68
N PHE A 381 17.51 -2.23 9.04
CA PHE A 381 17.99 -1.58 7.83
C PHE A 381 17.44 -2.32 6.61
N GLY A 382 16.59 -1.65 5.82
CA GLY A 382 15.90 -2.23 4.67
C GLY A 382 14.68 -3.06 5.05
N THR A 383 13.50 -2.65 4.59
CA THR A 383 12.22 -3.33 4.90
C THR A 383 12.16 -4.74 4.33
N TYR A 384 12.58 -4.89 3.07
CA TYR A 384 12.54 -6.17 2.33
C TYR A 384 13.90 -6.80 2.07
N SER A 385 14.98 -6.00 2.06
CA SER A 385 16.34 -6.53 1.96
C SER A 385 16.82 -7.11 3.29
N THR A 386 16.35 -6.58 4.42
CA THR A 386 16.83 -6.96 5.76
C THR A 386 18.36 -6.93 5.80
N ALA A 387 18.93 -5.78 5.45
CA ALA A 387 20.37 -5.56 5.30
C ALA A 387 21.11 -5.40 6.64
N GLY A 388 20.40 -5.32 7.77
CA GLY A 388 21.02 -5.25 9.09
C GLY A 388 20.12 -4.68 10.18
N VAL A 389 20.73 -4.39 11.33
CA VAL A 389 20.12 -3.70 12.48
C VAL A 389 20.89 -2.42 12.77
N LEU A 390 20.19 -1.29 12.84
CA LEU A 390 20.75 0.04 13.13
C LEU A 390 20.54 0.42 14.58
N ALA A 391 21.55 1.05 15.19
CA ALA A 391 21.40 1.80 16.42
C ALA A 391 20.89 3.21 16.11
N MET A 392 19.85 3.65 16.82
CA MET A 392 19.35 5.02 16.73
C MET A 392 19.72 5.74 18.03
N HIS A 393 20.81 6.50 18.00
CA HIS A 393 21.27 7.23 19.16
C HIS A 393 20.48 8.52 19.37
N LYS A 394 20.19 8.83 20.62
CA LYS A 394 19.75 10.16 21.04
C LYS A 394 20.81 11.20 20.65
N LEU A 395 20.42 12.21 19.88
CA LEU A 395 21.29 13.28 19.42
C LEU A 395 21.22 14.51 20.34
N VAL A 396 20.02 14.84 20.81
CA VAL A 396 19.75 15.98 21.71
C VAL A 396 18.73 15.60 22.78
N ASP A 397 18.63 16.39 23.84
CA ASP A 397 17.56 16.24 24.82
C ASP A 397 16.19 16.62 24.24
N PRO A 398 15.08 16.00 24.68
CA PRO A 398 13.74 16.42 24.32
C PRO A 398 13.53 17.92 24.48
N LEU A 399 13.10 18.58 23.41
CA LEU A 399 12.94 20.02 23.37
C LEU A 399 11.67 20.47 24.10
N PHE A 400 11.78 21.60 24.79
CA PHE A 400 10.70 22.23 25.54
C PHE A 400 10.12 21.31 26.64
N GLN A 401 8.85 20.90 26.51
CA GLN A 401 8.15 20.00 27.43
C GLN A 401 7.77 18.69 26.73
N SER A 402 8.37 18.40 25.57
CA SER A 402 8.11 17.17 24.85
C SER A 402 8.63 15.95 25.63
N LYS A 403 8.00 14.81 25.39
CA LYS A 403 8.35 13.53 26.02
C LYS A 403 8.34 12.43 24.97
N THR A 404 9.05 11.34 25.23
CA THR A 404 8.92 10.13 24.40
C THR A 404 7.50 9.56 24.53
N ASP A 405 6.98 8.92 23.49
CA ASP A 405 5.70 8.19 23.59
C ASP A 405 5.73 7.19 24.75
N PHE A 406 6.85 6.49 24.95
CA PHE A 406 7.04 5.59 26.08
C PHE A 406 6.77 6.29 27.43
N GLN A 407 7.32 7.49 27.64
CA GLN A 407 7.11 8.25 28.87
C GLN A 407 5.67 8.78 28.99
N ILE A 408 5.09 9.35 27.93
CA ILE A 408 3.71 9.86 27.92
C ILE A 408 2.75 8.76 28.37
N PHE A 409 2.89 7.57 27.79
CA PHE A 409 2.00 6.45 28.09
C PHE A 409 2.34 5.74 29.41
N THR A 410 3.59 5.80 29.89
CA THR A 410 3.94 5.35 31.25
C THR A 410 3.24 6.20 32.31
N GLU A 411 3.30 7.53 32.18
CA GLU A 411 2.64 8.46 33.10
C GLU A 411 1.11 8.35 33.02
N LEU A 412 0.55 8.06 31.83
CA LEU A 412 -0.88 7.75 31.71
C LEU A 412 -1.25 6.49 32.50
N CYS A 413 -0.48 5.41 32.34
CA CYS A 413 -0.70 4.15 33.05
C CYS A 413 -0.52 4.26 34.57
N GLU A 414 0.35 5.16 35.04
CA GLU A 414 0.52 5.44 36.47
C GLU A 414 -0.78 5.96 37.11
N ARG A 415 -1.55 6.78 36.39
CA ARG A 415 -2.83 7.33 36.89
C ARG A 415 -3.89 6.29 37.20
N PHE A 416 -3.76 5.08 36.67
CA PHE A 416 -4.63 3.95 36.96
C PHE A 416 -3.87 2.72 37.48
N GLY A 417 -2.66 2.93 38.03
CA GLY A 417 -1.92 1.91 38.77
C GLY A 417 -1.37 0.75 37.92
N LYS A 418 -1.11 0.98 36.63
CA LYS A 418 -0.64 -0.04 35.66
C LYS A 418 0.71 0.26 35.02
N SER A 419 1.44 1.26 35.51
CA SER A 419 2.73 1.66 34.91
C SER A 419 3.76 0.53 34.94
N LYS A 420 3.84 -0.27 36.00
CA LYS A 420 4.78 -1.40 36.11
C LYS A 420 4.48 -2.50 35.09
N GLU A 421 3.22 -2.86 34.90
CA GLU A 421 2.79 -3.82 33.87
C GLU A 421 2.98 -3.28 32.45
N TYR A 422 2.74 -1.98 32.26
CA TYR A 422 2.96 -1.30 31.00
C TYR A 422 4.44 -1.37 30.56
N THR A 423 5.36 -0.95 31.44
CA THR A 423 6.80 -0.91 31.16
C THR A 423 7.48 -2.28 31.26
N ARG A 424 6.80 -3.29 31.83
CA ARG A 424 7.38 -4.54 32.33
C ARG A 424 8.52 -4.30 33.34
N GLY A 425 8.53 -3.16 34.02
CA GLY A 425 9.58 -2.75 34.95
C GLY A 425 10.92 -2.40 34.28
N MET A 426 10.97 -2.26 32.95
CA MET A 426 12.18 -1.94 32.20
C MET A 426 12.22 -0.46 31.78
N THR A 427 13.42 0.09 31.78
CA THR A 427 13.80 1.39 31.22
C THR A 427 13.92 1.33 29.70
N GLU A 428 14.09 2.49 29.04
CA GLU A 428 14.32 2.59 27.59
C GLU A 428 15.48 1.70 27.12
N MET A 429 16.66 1.83 27.74
CA MET A 429 17.84 1.09 27.30
C MET A 429 17.78 -0.40 27.60
N GLU A 430 17.05 -0.81 28.66
CA GLU A 430 16.81 -2.23 28.93
C GLU A 430 15.93 -2.85 27.85
N TRP A 431 14.88 -2.15 27.42
CA TRP A 431 14.05 -2.57 26.28
C TRP A 431 14.85 -2.65 24.99
N VAL A 432 15.61 -1.61 24.65
CA VAL A 432 16.45 -1.58 23.44
C VAL A 432 17.44 -2.73 23.42
N LYS A 433 18.11 -2.99 24.56
CA LYS A 433 19.05 -4.11 24.69
C LYS A 433 18.37 -5.48 24.60
N GLN A 434 17.18 -5.63 25.19
CA GLN A 434 16.40 -6.87 25.10
C GLN A 434 16.02 -7.19 23.66
N LEU A 435 15.47 -6.22 22.92
CA LEU A 435 15.08 -6.40 21.52
C LEU A 435 16.27 -6.77 20.62
N TYR A 436 17.43 -6.16 20.85
CA TYR A 436 18.67 -6.52 20.16
C TYR A 436 19.13 -7.95 20.49
N ASN A 437 19.15 -8.32 21.78
CA ASN A 437 19.61 -9.64 22.21
C ASN A 437 18.70 -10.77 21.71
N ASP A 438 17.39 -10.55 21.66
CA ASP A 438 16.43 -11.51 21.11
C ASP A 438 16.66 -11.71 19.60
N CYS A 439 16.89 -10.61 18.87
CA CYS A 439 17.28 -10.65 17.45
C CYS A 439 18.59 -11.42 17.23
N ARG A 440 19.60 -11.11 18.05
CA ARG A 440 20.90 -11.81 18.01
C ARG A 440 20.77 -13.30 18.29
N ALA A 441 19.97 -13.68 19.28
CA ALA A 441 19.72 -15.08 19.62
C ALA A 441 19.05 -15.84 18.46
N ALA A 442 18.09 -15.21 17.78
CA ALA A 442 17.41 -15.79 16.62
C ALA A 442 18.33 -16.00 15.41
N ASN A 443 19.38 -15.19 15.29
CA ASN A 443 20.31 -15.18 14.16
C ASN A 443 21.64 -15.92 14.39
N LYS A 444 21.91 -16.38 15.62
CA LYS A 444 23.22 -16.86 16.10
C LYS A 444 23.97 -17.83 15.16
N ASP A 445 23.25 -18.68 14.45
CA ASP A 445 23.84 -19.76 13.63
C ASP A 445 24.13 -19.34 12.18
N LYS A 446 23.47 -18.29 11.67
CA LYS A 446 23.50 -17.90 10.25
C LYS A 446 23.99 -16.49 10.00
N TYR A 447 23.68 -15.57 10.91
CA TYR A 447 24.02 -14.15 10.81
C TYR A 447 24.59 -13.69 12.16
N PRO A 448 25.89 -13.94 12.44
CA PRO A 448 26.52 -13.54 13.69
C PRO A 448 26.40 -12.02 13.90
N MET A 449 25.97 -11.64 15.10
CA MET A 449 25.86 -10.24 15.51
C MET A 449 26.78 -9.99 16.73
N PRO A 450 27.40 -8.81 16.83
CA PRO A 450 28.29 -8.48 17.95
C PRO A 450 27.53 -8.42 19.29
N GLU A 451 28.25 -8.33 20.40
CA GLU A 451 27.60 -8.04 21.69
C GLU A 451 27.00 -6.62 21.69
N PHE A 452 25.96 -6.39 22.52
CA PHE A 452 25.21 -5.13 22.48
C PHE A 452 26.08 -3.87 22.58
N ASN A 453 27.07 -3.85 23.48
CA ASN A 453 27.93 -2.68 23.67
C ASN A 453 28.80 -2.38 22.44
N GLU A 454 29.25 -3.42 21.75
CA GLU A 454 30.03 -3.28 20.51
C GLU A 454 29.12 -2.81 19.37
N PHE A 455 27.95 -3.42 19.20
CA PHE A 455 26.91 -2.96 18.27
C PHE A 455 26.58 -1.48 18.48
N TRP A 456 26.33 -1.09 19.74
CA TRP A 456 25.93 0.27 20.09
C TRP A 456 27.05 1.29 19.83
N GLN A 457 28.32 0.87 19.87
CA GLN A 457 29.44 1.74 19.49
C GLN A 457 29.62 1.81 17.96
N GLN A 458 29.39 0.70 17.24
CA GLN A 458 29.54 0.62 15.79
C GLN A 458 28.37 1.27 15.02
N GLY A 459 27.17 1.27 15.61
CA GLY A 459 25.96 1.86 15.02
C GLY A 459 25.19 0.95 14.04
N LEU A 460 25.79 -0.16 13.59
CA LEU A 460 25.19 -1.07 12.61
C LEU A 460 25.69 -2.50 12.82
N ALA A 461 24.78 -3.46 12.82
CA ALA A 461 25.07 -4.89 12.64
C ALA A 461 24.56 -5.32 11.24
N PRO A 462 25.43 -5.41 10.22
CA PRO A 462 25.01 -5.68 8.84
C PRO A 462 24.76 -7.17 8.59
N PHE A 463 23.86 -7.46 7.64
CA PHE A 463 23.59 -8.80 7.13
C PHE A 463 23.94 -8.87 5.64
N LYS A 464 24.44 -10.02 5.21
CA LYS A 464 24.67 -10.29 3.80
C LYS A 464 23.34 -10.51 3.08
N THR A 465 23.08 -9.74 2.02
CA THR A 465 21.87 -9.79 1.20
C THR A 465 22.13 -10.45 -0.15
N ASP A 466 22.19 -11.78 -0.17
CA ASP A 466 22.51 -12.59 -1.35
C ASP A 466 21.38 -13.52 -1.83
N GLN A 467 20.21 -13.44 -1.18
CA GLN A 467 19.05 -14.23 -1.56
C GLN A 467 18.32 -13.58 -2.73
N SER A 468 17.77 -14.43 -3.60
CA SER A 468 17.04 -14.04 -4.80
C SER A 468 15.83 -14.95 -4.98
N MET A 469 14.79 -14.48 -5.66
CA MET A 469 13.58 -15.27 -5.91
C MET A 469 12.87 -14.88 -7.20
N VAL A 470 12.04 -15.80 -7.70
CA VAL A 470 11.05 -15.58 -8.75
C VAL A 470 9.67 -15.84 -8.14
N SER A 471 8.82 -14.81 -8.11
CA SER A 471 7.45 -14.94 -7.59
C SER A 471 6.67 -16.01 -8.34
N HIS A 472 5.90 -16.82 -7.61
CA HIS A 472 5.03 -17.88 -8.14
C HIS A 472 5.75 -19.01 -8.89
N ALA A 473 7.08 -19.11 -8.80
CA ALA A 473 7.84 -20.18 -9.46
C ALA A 473 7.43 -21.58 -8.98
N ALA A 474 7.30 -21.78 -7.67
CA ALA A 474 6.87 -23.07 -7.11
C ALA A 474 5.46 -23.49 -7.57
N PHE A 475 4.51 -22.55 -7.59
CA PHE A 475 3.15 -22.78 -8.12
C PHE A 475 3.19 -23.15 -9.62
N ARG A 476 4.08 -22.51 -10.39
CA ARG A 476 4.22 -22.79 -11.82
C ARG A 476 4.85 -24.15 -12.08
N GLU A 477 5.84 -24.55 -11.28
CA GLU A 477 6.51 -25.83 -11.38
C GLU A 477 5.55 -27.00 -11.10
N ASP A 478 4.81 -26.93 -10.00
CA ASP A 478 3.83 -27.94 -9.63
C ASP A 478 2.68 -27.30 -8.81
N PRO A 479 1.52 -27.02 -9.44
CA PRO A 479 0.38 -26.40 -8.76
C PRO A 479 -0.38 -27.36 -7.84
N GLU A 480 -0.17 -28.68 -7.95
CA GLU A 480 -0.78 -29.65 -7.03
C GLU A 480 -0.02 -29.72 -5.71
N ILE A 481 1.31 -29.64 -5.76
CA ILE A 481 2.17 -29.59 -4.57
C ILE A 481 2.19 -28.19 -3.96
N ASN A 482 2.19 -27.14 -4.78
CA ASN A 482 2.30 -25.74 -4.34
C ASN A 482 1.05 -24.91 -4.72
N PRO A 483 -0.16 -25.30 -4.27
CA PRO A 483 -1.38 -24.58 -4.61
C PRO A 483 -1.40 -23.17 -4.01
N LEU A 484 -2.12 -22.26 -4.65
CA LEU A 484 -2.39 -20.92 -4.12
C LEU A 484 -3.38 -20.98 -2.94
N GLY A 485 -3.43 -19.91 -2.15
CA GLY A 485 -4.38 -19.77 -1.03
C GLY A 485 -5.84 -19.51 -1.42
N THR A 486 -6.21 -19.65 -2.70
CA THR A 486 -7.60 -19.50 -3.16
C THR A 486 -8.43 -20.74 -2.77
N PRO A 487 -9.78 -20.66 -2.77
CA PRO A 487 -10.63 -21.82 -2.51
C PRO A 487 -10.37 -23.04 -3.40
N SER A 488 -9.82 -22.83 -4.60
CA SER A 488 -9.53 -23.88 -5.56
C SER A 488 -8.07 -24.32 -5.61
N GLY A 489 -7.13 -23.57 -5.03
CA GLY A 489 -5.70 -23.77 -5.23
C GLY A 489 -5.14 -23.13 -6.51
N PHE A 490 -5.99 -22.56 -7.37
CA PHE A 490 -5.63 -21.98 -8.67
C PHE A 490 -5.98 -20.49 -8.76
N ILE A 491 -5.57 -19.82 -9.84
CA ILE A 491 -5.96 -18.43 -10.09
C ILE A 491 -7.46 -18.38 -10.45
N GLU A 492 -8.27 -17.68 -9.65
CA GLU A 492 -9.72 -17.55 -9.91
C GLU A 492 -10.02 -16.34 -10.80
N ILE A 493 -10.17 -16.60 -12.11
CA ILE A 493 -10.70 -15.62 -13.08
C ILE A 493 -12.16 -15.31 -12.74
N TYR A 494 -12.92 -16.35 -12.38
CA TYR A 494 -14.27 -16.23 -11.82
C TYR A 494 -14.30 -16.76 -10.39
N SER A 495 -14.69 -15.91 -9.43
CA SER A 495 -14.86 -16.31 -8.04
C SER A 495 -16.32 -16.57 -7.69
N ARG A 496 -16.66 -17.86 -7.50
CA ARG A 496 -17.99 -18.27 -7.01
C ARG A 496 -18.32 -17.67 -5.65
N LYS A 497 -17.32 -17.44 -4.80
CA LYS A 497 -17.51 -16.86 -3.47
C LYS A 497 -17.99 -15.41 -3.56
N ILE A 498 -17.37 -14.59 -4.40
CA ILE A 498 -17.79 -13.20 -4.62
C ILE A 498 -19.16 -13.16 -5.29
N ALA A 499 -19.40 -14.00 -6.30
CA ALA A 499 -20.69 -14.06 -7.00
C ALA A 499 -21.88 -14.31 -6.04
N ARG A 500 -21.69 -15.14 -5.00
CA ARG A 500 -22.73 -15.42 -3.98
C ARG A 500 -23.12 -14.19 -3.15
N TYR A 501 -22.26 -13.18 -3.04
CA TYR A 501 -22.57 -11.97 -2.29
C TYR A 501 -23.57 -11.06 -3.03
N LYS A 502 -23.70 -11.21 -4.36
CA LYS A 502 -24.62 -10.44 -5.21
C LYS A 502 -24.43 -8.92 -5.06
N TYR A 503 -23.18 -8.48 -4.94
CA TYR A 503 -22.86 -7.06 -4.89
C TYR A 503 -22.89 -6.48 -6.32
N PRO A 504 -23.55 -5.33 -6.55
CA PRO A 504 -23.80 -4.83 -7.91
C PRO A 504 -22.52 -4.42 -8.65
N TYR A 505 -21.51 -3.91 -7.92
CA TYR A 505 -20.27 -3.36 -8.48
C TYR A 505 -19.02 -4.20 -8.17
N CYS A 506 -19.21 -5.44 -7.71
CA CYS A 506 -18.14 -6.43 -7.53
C CYS A 506 -18.77 -7.82 -7.67
N GLN A 507 -18.81 -8.30 -8.90
CA GLN A 507 -19.50 -9.53 -9.29
C GLN A 507 -18.54 -10.72 -9.37
N GLY A 508 -18.93 -11.81 -10.04
CA GLY A 508 -18.14 -13.04 -10.11
C GLY A 508 -16.83 -12.94 -10.88
N HIS A 509 -16.63 -11.93 -11.73
CA HIS A 509 -15.43 -11.73 -12.54
C HIS A 509 -15.16 -10.22 -12.71
N PRO A 510 -13.98 -9.78 -13.21
CA PRO A 510 -13.73 -8.35 -13.42
C PRO A 510 -14.67 -7.75 -14.48
N MET A 511 -15.12 -6.52 -14.24
CA MET A 511 -16.06 -5.80 -15.11
C MET A 511 -15.77 -4.29 -15.15
N TRP A 512 -16.20 -3.66 -16.25
CA TRP A 512 -16.21 -2.22 -16.38
C TRP A 512 -17.49 -1.66 -15.76
N PHE A 513 -17.32 -0.70 -14.85
CA PHE A 513 -18.41 0.05 -14.22
C PHE A 513 -18.05 1.54 -14.25
N GLU A 514 -18.95 2.36 -14.81
CA GLU A 514 -18.80 3.81 -14.83
C GLU A 514 -18.77 4.40 -13.41
N LYS A 515 -18.09 5.53 -13.26
CA LYS A 515 -17.88 6.22 -11.98
C LYS A 515 -18.97 7.28 -11.76
N ASN A 516 -19.11 7.73 -10.52
CA ASN A 516 -20.03 8.82 -10.18
C ASN A 516 -19.59 10.18 -10.77
N GLU A 517 -18.28 10.39 -10.95
CA GLU A 517 -17.66 11.57 -11.55
C GLU A 517 -16.44 11.11 -12.35
N ARG A 518 -16.31 11.52 -13.62
CA ARG A 518 -15.15 11.21 -14.48
C ARG A 518 -14.99 12.29 -15.55
N SER A 519 -13.77 12.73 -15.84
CA SER A 519 -13.47 13.71 -16.90
C SER A 519 -13.57 13.08 -18.29
N HIS A 520 -13.24 13.86 -19.35
CA HIS A 520 -13.19 13.39 -20.75
C HIS A 520 -14.49 12.72 -21.23
N GLY A 521 -15.63 13.39 -21.02
CA GLY A 521 -16.95 12.90 -21.43
C GLY A 521 -17.65 11.97 -20.44
N GLY A 522 -17.03 11.70 -19.29
CA GLY A 522 -17.67 10.98 -18.20
C GLY A 522 -18.71 11.82 -17.43
N PRO A 523 -19.47 11.20 -16.50
CA PRO A 523 -20.48 11.90 -15.72
C PRO A 523 -19.94 13.15 -15.01
N LYS A 524 -20.71 14.24 -15.07
CA LYS A 524 -20.42 15.58 -14.51
C LYS A 524 -19.29 16.38 -15.16
N SER A 525 -18.66 15.88 -16.22
CA SER A 525 -17.58 16.60 -16.91
C SER A 525 -18.02 17.93 -17.55
N ASP A 526 -19.30 18.08 -17.93
CA ASP A 526 -19.85 19.35 -18.43
C ASP A 526 -19.74 20.51 -17.41
N LYS A 527 -19.79 20.19 -16.12
CA LYS A 527 -19.68 21.17 -15.02
C LYS A 527 -18.27 21.23 -14.46
N TYR A 528 -17.61 20.09 -14.32
CA TYR A 528 -16.27 19.96 -13.76
C TYR A 528 -15.37 19.20 -14.75
N PRO A 529 -14.80 19.89 -15.75
CA PRO A 529 -14.14 19.22 -16.87
C PRO A 529 -12.74 18.67 -16.52
N LEU A 530 -12.10 19.19 -15.48
CA LEU A 530 -10.74 18.81 -15.09
C LEU A 530 -10.74 17.72 -14.03
N TRP A 531 -9.84 16.75 -14.17
CA TRP A 531 -9.55 15.76 -13.15
C TRP A 531 -8.47 16.28 -12.19
N LEU A 532 -8.70 16.15 -10.89
CA LEU A 532 -7.72 16.45 -9.85
C LEU A 532 -7.09 15.15 -9.34
N GLN A 533 -5.80 14.98 -9.57
CA GLN A 533 -5.00 13.94 -8.94
C GLN A 533 -4.22 14.48 -7.74
N SER A 534 -4.34 13.81 -6.59
CA SER A 534 -3.61 14.14 -5.36
C SER A 534 -2.53 13.09 -5.07
N CYS A 535 -1.66 12.88 -6.05
CA CYS A 535 -0.57 11.91 -5.97
C CYS A 535 0.39 12.21 -4.80
N HIS A 536 1.09 11.19 -4.31
CA HIS A 536 2.04 11.37 -3.20
C HIS A 536 3.15 12.37 -3.58
N PRO A 537 3.54 13.27 -2.66
CA PRO A 537 4.46 14.37 -2.97
C PRO A 537 5.91 13.88 -3.14
N PRO A 538 6.72 14.52 -3.99
CA PRO A 538 8.12 14.16 -4.20
C PRO A 538 9.08 14.73 -3.15
N LYS A 539 8.67 15.76 -2.40
CA LYS A 539 9.52 16.49 -1.43
C LYS A 539 8.98 16.43 0.00
N ARG A 540 8.14 15.45 0.31
CA ARG A 540 7.55 15.24 1.64
C ARG A 540 7.24 13.76 1.82
N LEU A 541 7.13 13.31 3.06
CA LEU A 541 6.49 12.05 3.39
C LEU A 541 5.05 12.35 3.83
N HIS A 542 4.11 12.26 2.89
CA HIS A 542 2.73 12.71 3.11
C HIS A 542 2.68 14.18 3.59
N SER A 543 2.32 14.42 4.86
CA SER A 543 2.35 15.75 5.49
C SER A 543 3.66 16.07 6.23
N GLN A 544 4.50 15.07 6.50
CA GLN A 544 5.76 15.25 7.22
C GLN A 544 6.77 16.02 6.35
N MET A 545 7.63 16.84 6.99
CA MET A 545 8.52 17.85 6.38
C MET A 545 7.82 19.05 5.73
N CYS A 546 6.49 19.15 5.77
CA CYS A 546 5.82 20.38 5.32
C CYS A 546 6.10 21.57 6.26
N ASP A 547 6.44 21.27 7.51
CA ASP A 547 6.85 22.21 8.56
C ASP A 547 8.28 22.74 8.39
N SER A 548 9.11 22.09 7.57
CA SER A 548 10.49 22.53 7.27
C SER A 548 10.50 23.77 6.36
N GLU A 549 10.39 24.96 6.95
CA GLU A 549 10.19 26.24 6.26
C GLU A 549 11.16 26.49 5.09
N LYS A 550 12.48 26.47 5.35
CA LYS A 550 13.50 26.69 4.31
C LYS A 550 13.41 25.69 3.15
N PHE A 551 13.07 24.44 3.44
CA PHE A 551 12.92 23.41 2.41
C PHE A 551 11.62 23.58 1.63
N ARG A 552 10.52 23.94 2.31
CA ARG A 552 9.21 24.23 1.71
C ARG A 552 9.29 25.42 0.75
N GLU A 553 10.02 26.46 1.10
CA GLU A 553 10.24 27.64 0.25
C GLU A 553 10.85 27.30 -1.12
N THR A 554 11.57 26.17 -1.23
CA THR A 554 12.16 25.73 -2.52
C THR A 554 11.15 25.26 -3.55
N TYR A 555 9.89 25.03 -3.17
CA TYR A 555 8.83 24.58 -4.08
C TYR A 555 7.50 25.30 -3.93
N ALA A 556 7.29 26.06 -2.86
CA ALA A 556 6.09 26.86 -2.68
C ALA A 556 6.02 27.98 -3.73
N VAL A 557 4.83 28.23 -4.28
CA VAL A 557 4.60 29.30 -5.26
C VAL A 557 3.79 30.39 -4.58
N LYS A 558 4.39 31.58 -4.40
CA LYS A 558 3.77 32.71 -3.69
C LYS A 558 3.22 32.30 -2.31
N GLY A 559 3.93 31.42 -1.60
CA GLY A 559 3.56 30.91 -0.27
C GLY A 559 2.44 29.86 -0.26
N ARG A 560 2.05 29.30 -1.41
CA ARG A 560 0.99 28.28 -1.54
C ARG A 560 1.56 26.99 -2.12
N GLU A 561 0.83 25.89 -1.90
CA GLU A 561 1.11 24.61 -2.55
C GLU A 561 0.95 24.78 -4.07
N PRO A 562 1.90 24.30 -4.89
CA PRO A 562 1.82 24.42 -6.34
C PRO A 562 0.68 23.57 -6.92
N VAL A 563 0.05 24.09 -7.97
CA VAL A 563 -0.87 23.33 -8.84
C VAL A 563 -0.21 23.23 -10.20
N HIS A 564 -0.05 22.00 -10.70
CA HIS A 564 0.46 21.73 -12.04
C HIS A 564 -0.73 21.66 -13.01
N LEU A 565 -0.71 22.50 -14.05
CA LEU A 565 -1.79 22.61 -15.03
C LEU A 565 -1.23 22.47 -16.45
N ASN A 566 -2.00 21.84 -17.33
CA ASN A 566 -1.65 21.77 -18.76
C ASN A 566 -1.60 23.20 -19.36
N PRO A 567 -0.63 23.51 -20.26
CA PRO A 567 -0.53 24.84 -20.86
C PRO A 567 -1.80 25.34 -21.57
N ASP A 568 -2.54 24.46 -22.24
CA ASP A 568 -3.77 24.82 -22.96
C ASP A 568 -4.89 25.18 -21.96
N ASP A 569 -5.02 24.40 -20.89
CA ASP A 569 -5.95 24.68 -19.80
C ASP A 569 -5.60 25.98 -19.05
N ALA A 570 -4.31 26.26 -18.88
CA ALA A 570 -3.83 27.49 -18.27
C ALA A 570 -4.11 28.70 -19.16
N LYS A 571 -3.92 28.57 -20.48
CA LYS A 571 -4.16 29.65 -21.45
C LYS A 571 -5.65 30.02 -21.57
N ALA A 572 -6.54 29.06 -21.33
CA ALA A 572 -7.99 29.27 -21.40
C ALA A 572 -8.58 30.00 -20.16
N ARG A 573 -7.77 30.31 -19.15
CA ARG A 573 -8.17 30.88 -17.85
C ARG A 573 -7.28 32.07 -17.49
#